data_AF-A0A3D0RHN0-F1
#
_entry.id   AF-A0A3D0RHN0-F1
#
_cell.length_a   1.000
_cell.length_b   1.000
_cell.length_c   1.000
_cell.angle_alpha   90.00
_cell.angle_beta   90.00
_cell.angle_gamma   90.00
#
_symmetry.space_group_name_H-M   'P 1'
#
loop_
_entity.id
_entity.type
_entity.pdbx_description
1 polymer ?
#
loop_
_entity_poly.entity_id
_entity_poly.type
_entity_poly.pdbx_seq_one_letter_code
_entity_poly.pdbx_strand_id
1 'polypeptide(L)'
;KRMIRLSGSQNIKIEFTGLRHGEKLYEELLNASENTIKTHHEKIMIARVREYEYEKVKDQIEELIEISYQYDDMRTVKKMKEIVPEFQSINSPYEAVDRLLEKLEDKESVKIQDAFSI
;
A
#
# COMPACT_ATOMS: atom_id res chain seq x y z
N LYS A 1 28.31 1.74 -1.87
CA LYS A 1 29.72 2.23 -1.80
C LYS A 1 30.04 3.05 -0.53
N ARG A 2 29.16 3.96 -0.06
CA ARG A 2 29.40 4.76 1.17
C ARG A 2 29.66 3.91 2.42
N MET A 3 28.85 2.88 2.68
CA MET A 3 29.05 2.00 3.84
C MET A 3 30.37 1.22 3.80
N ILE A 4 30.76 0.69 2.64
CA ILE A 4 32.07 0.02 2.45
C ILE A 4 33.21 0.98 2.80
N ARG A 5 33.15 2.23 2.30
CA ARG A 5 34.13 3.26 2.65
C ARG A 5 34.16 3.58 4.15
N LEU A 6 32.99 3.73 4.77
CA LEU A 6 32.87 4.00 6.22
C LEU A 6 33.38 2.83 7.08
N SER A 7 33.28 1.60 6.58
CA SER A 7 33.74 0.41 7.29
C SER A 7 35.26 0.19 7.23
N GLY A 8 36.00 0.96 6.42
CA GLY A 8 37.43 0.75 6.19
C GLY A 8 37.77 -0.51 5.36
N SER A 9 36.77 -1.29 4.96
CA SER A 9 36.96 -2.50 4.17
C SER A 9 37.33 -2.18 2.72
N GLN A 10 38.23 -2.98 2.16
CA GLN A 10 38.67 -2.85 0.76
C GLN A 10 38.25 -4.08 -0.05
N ASN A 11 38.16 -3.91 -1.37
CA ASN A 11 37.90 -5.00 -2.34
C ASN A 11 36.56 -5.76 -2.17
N ILE A 12 35.54 -5.13 -1.58
CA ILE A 12 34.19 -5.71 -1.54
C ILE A 12 33.51 -5.56 -2.91
N LYS A 13 33.16 -6.68 -3.54
CA LYS A 13 32.37 -6.72 -4.78
C LYS A 13 30.93 -6.30 -4.49
N ILE A 14 30.34 -5.49 -5.36
CA ILE A 14 28.92 -5.13 -5.31
C ILE A 14 28.24 -5.86 -6.47
N GLU A 15 27.22 -6.64 -6.15
CA GLU A 15 26.36 -7.32 -7.11
C GLU A 15 24.92 -6.86 -6.93
N PHE A 16 24.21 -6.68 -8.05
CA PHE A 16 22.80 -6.30 -8.05
C PHE A 16 21.96 -7.56 -8.28
N THR A 17 21.11 -7.91 -7.32
CA THR A 17 20.26 -9.11 -7.38
C THR A 17 18.81 -8.81 -7.72
N GLY A 18 18.49 -7.55 -8.05
CA GLY A 18 17.12 -7.08 -8.25
C GLY A 18 16.40 -6.75 -6.94
N LEU A 19 15.15 -6.30 -7.08
CA LEU A 19 14.26 -6.00 -5.96
C LEU A 19 13.56 -7.28 -5.47
N ARG A 20 13.31 -7.36 -4.18
CA ARG A 20 12.51 -8.42 -3.56
C ARG A 20 11.02 -8.14 -3.74
N HIS A 21 10.22 -9.18 -3.57
CA HIS A 21 8.76 -9.04 -3.56
C HIS A 21 8.32 -8.05 -2.48
N GLY A 22 7.55 -7.04 -2.88
CA GLY A 22 7.09 -5.95 -2.00
C GLY A 22 8.06 -4.76 -1.88
N GLU A 23 9.28 -4.82 -2.42
CA GLU A 23 10.22 -3.70 -2.32
C GLU A 23 9.91 -2.57 -3.30
N LYS A 24 9.82 -1.34 -2.77
CA LYS A 24 9.81 -0.09 -3.52
C LYS A 24 11.24 0.34 -3.86
N LEU A 25 11.44 0.91 -5.05
CA LEU A 25 12.72 1.52 -5.44
C LEU A 25 12.91 2.90 -4.79
N TYR A 26 11.80 3.62 -4.56
CA TYR A 26 11.75 4.92 -3.91
C TYR A 26 10.56 4.97 -2.96
N GLU A 27 10.75 5.56 -1.79
CA GLU A 27 9.68 5.88 -0.86
C GLU A 27 8.98 7.20 -1.25
N GLU A 28 7.71 7.31 -0.89
CA GLU A 28 6.94 8.53 -1.08
C GLU A 28 7.34 9.59 -0.03
N LEU A 29 7.38 10.86 -0.45
CA LEU A 29 7.61 11.97 0.46
C LEU A 29 6.30 12.35 1.15
N LEU A 30 6.27 12.25 2.48
CA LEU A 30 5.13 12.64 3.34
C LEU A 30 4.48 13.98 2.95
N ASN A 31 5.27 14.96 2.52
CA ASN A 31 4.80 16.34 2.30
C ASN A 31 4.02 16.54 0.99
N ALA A 32 4.12 15.62 0.03
CA ALA A 32 3.60 15.84 -1.32
C ALA A 32 2.17 15.34 -1.54
N SER A 33 1.76 14.32 -0.79
CA SER A 33 0.49 13.61 -0.98
C SER A 33 -0.49 13.73 0.20
N GLU A 34 -0.04 14.18 1.37
CA GLU A 34 -0.90 14.32 2.55
C GLU A 34 -1.36 15.77 2.79
N ASN A 35 -2.62 15.92 3.18
CA ASN A 35 -3.15 17.19 3.66
C ASN A 35 -2.52 17.51 5.02
N THR A 36 -1.44 18.29 5.03
CA THR A 36 -0.73 18.65 6.25
C THR A 36 -1.08 20.05 6.73
N ILE A 37 -1.12 20.24 8.06
CA ILE A 37 -1.29 21.53 8.72
C ILE A 37 0.04 21.89 9.38
N LYS A 38 0.52 23.12 9.17
CA LYS A 38 1.73 23.61 9.83
C LYS A 38 1.50 23.75 11.34
N THR A 39 2.52 23.40 12.12
CA THR A 39 2.57 23.77 13.55
C THR A 39 3.36 25.08 13.73
N HIS A 40 3.57 25.49 14.98
CA HIS A 40 4.44 26.62 15.32
C HIS A 40 5.91 26.40 14.88
N HIS A 41 6.36 25.16 14.72
CA HIS A 41 7.73 24.84 14.32
C HIS A 41 7.78 24.42 12.85
N GLU A 42 8.66 25.03 12.06
CA GLU A 42 8.70 24.89 10.58
C GLU A 42 8.92 23.46 10.07
N LYS A 43 9.55 22.60 10.88
CA LYS A 43 9.82 21.19 10.54
C LYS A 43 8.79 20.21 11.08
N ILE A 44 7.74 20.67 11.76
CA ILE A 44 6.72 19.82 12.38
C ILE A 44 5.37 20.14 11.75
N MET A 45 4.72 19.12 11.21
CA MET A 45 3.44 19.23 10.51
C MET A 45 2.49 18.15 11.05
N ILE A 46 1.18 18.44 11.03
CA ILE A 46 0.11 17.52 11.44
C ILE A 46 -0.58 16.99 10.18
N ALA A 47 -0.56 15.68 9.96
CA ALA A 47 -1.31 15.05 8.88
C ALA A 47 -2.80 15.03 9.21
N ARG A 48 -3.66 15.45 8.27
CA ARG A 48 -5.10 15.22 8.33
C ARG A 48 -5.39 13.81 7.86
N VAL A 49 -5.65 12.94 8.82
CA VAL A 49 -6.07 11.56 8.57
C VAL A 49 -7.59 11.47 8.47
N ARG A 50 -8.08 10.47 7.75
CA ARG A 50 -9.51 10.14 7.72
C ARG A 50 -9.89 9.46 9.03
N GLU A 51 -11.06 9.79 9.55
CA GLU A 51 -11.66 9.07 10.67
C GLU A 51 -12.44 7.87 10.13
N TYR A 52 -12.34 6.74 10.82
CA TYR A 52 -13.05 5.51 10.50
C TYR A 52 -13.92 5.10 11.70
N GLU A 53 -15.08 4.51 11.43
CA GLU A 53 -15.94 3.96 12.47
C GLU A 53 -15.26 2.74 13.12
N TYR A 54 -15.08 2.79 14.44
CA TYR A 54 -14.34 1.76 15.18
C TYR A 54 -14.90 0.36 14.99
N GLU A 55 -16.22 0.17 15.14
CA GLU A 55 -16.84 -1.15 15.01
C GLU A 55 -16.62 -1.73 13.61
N LYS A 56 -16.74 -0.91 12.57
CA LYS A 56 -16.46 -1.34 11.19
C LYS A 56 -15.03 -1.81 11.01
N VAL A 57 -14.05 -1.05 11.52
CA VAL A 57 -12.63 -1.42 11.41
C VAL A 57 -12.34 -2.69 12.21
N LYS A 58 -12.90 -2.80 13.42
CA LYS A 58 -12.77 -3.98 14.27
C LYS A 58 -13.27 -5.24 13.56
N ASP A 59 -14.48 -5.20 13.00
CA ASP A 59 -15.07 -6.33 12.27
C ASP A 59 -14.19 -6.73 11.07
N GLN A 60 -13.67 -5.74 10.33
CA GLN A 60 -12.76 -6.00 9.21
C GLN A 60 -11.45 -6.67 9.64
N ILE A 61 -10.90 -6.29 10.80
CA ILE A 61 -9.68 -6.88 11.36
C ILE A 61 -9.94 -8.30 11.86
N GLU A 62 -11.07 -8.55 12.53
CA GLU A 62 -11.46 -9.89 12.97
C GLU A 62 -11.58 -10.84 11.77
N GLU A 63 -12.23 -10.40 10.68
CA GLU A 63 -12.34 -11.18 9.45
C GLU A 63 -10.97 -11.44 8.80
N LEU A 64 -10.06 -10.45 8.78
CA LEU A 64 -8.70 -10.63 8.28
C LEU A 64 -7.94 -11.71 9.07
N ILE A 65 -8.09 -11.72 10.39
CA ILE A 65 -7.47 -12.72 11.26
C ILE A 65 -8.02 -14.12 10.93
N GLU A 66 -9.34 -14.26 10.78
CA GLU A 66 -9.96 -15.54 10.40
C GLU A 66 -9.45 -16.07 9.06
N ILE A 67 -9.36 -15.19 8.05
CA ILE A 67 -8.82 -15.53 6.72
C ILE A 67 -7.37 -15.98 6.82
N SER A 68 -6.56 -15.33 7.66
CA SER A 68 -5.13 -15.65 7.81
C SER A 68 -4.88 -17.10 8.28
N TYR A 69 -5.80 -17.67 9.08
CA TYR A 69 -5.72 -19.06 9.52
C TYR A 69 -5.99 -20.09 8.42
N GLN A 70 -6.49 -19.65 7.26
CA GLN A 70 -6.74 -20.52 6.10
C GLN A 70 -5.51 -20.68 5.20
N TYR A 71 -4.40 -19.98 5.48
CA TYR A 71 -3.15 -20.00 4.69
C TYR A 71 -3.37 -19.69 3.20
N ASP A 72 -4.36 -18.85 2.89
CA ASP A 72 -4.62 -18.35 1.54
C ASP A 72 -4.11 -16.91 1.43
N ASP A 73 -2.88 -16.77 0.93
CA ASP A 73 -2.21 -15.48 0.81
C ASP A 73 -2.95 -14.52 -0.14
N MET A 74 -3.58 -15.03 -1.20
CA MET A 74 -4.32 -14.20 -2.16
C MET A 74 -5.56 -13.59 -1.51
N ARG A 75 -6.31 -14.38 -0.73
CA ARG A 75 -7.46 -13.87 0.04
C ARG A 75 -7.03 -12.93 1.15
N THR A 76 -5.94 -13.24 1.84
CA THR A 76 -5.38 -12.39 2.90
C THR A 76 -5.01 -11.02 2.33
N VAL A 77 -4.25 -10.99 1.24
CA VAL A 77 -3.83 -9.74 0.59
C VAL A 77 -5.03 -9.00 -0.01
N LYS A 78 -6.02 -9.71 -0.57
CA LYS A 78 -7.28 -9.09 -0.99
C LYS A 78 -7.97 -8.38 0.18
N LYS A 79 -8.10 -9.04 1.33
CA LYS A 79 -8.73 -8.43 2.51
C LYS A 79 -7.94 -7.22 3.02
N MET A 80 -6.61 -7.28 3.01
CA MET A 80 -5.77 -6.14 3.34
C MET A 80 -6.04 -4.92 2.43
N LYS A 81 -6.23 -5.14 1.13
CA LYS A 81 -6.56 -4.08 0.16
C LYS A 81 -7.95 -3.48 0.37
N GLU A 82 -8.91 -4.27 0.84
CA GLU A 82 -10.23 -3.75 1.22
C GLU A 82 -10.16 -2.82 2.45
N ILE A 83 -9.25 -3.10 3.38
CA ILE A 83 -9.04 -2.29 4.59
C ILE A 83 -8.20 -1.05 4.29
N VAL A 84 -7.20 -1.19 3.42
CA VAL A 84 -6.28 -0.12 3.01
C VAL A 84 -6.31 -0.02 1.48
N PRO A 85 -7.26 0.74 0.90
CA PRO A 85 -7.43 0.84 -0.55
C PRO A 85 -6.19 1.37 -1.29
N GLU A 86 -5.41 2.20 -0.63
CA GLU A 86 -4.13 2.73 -1.14
C GLU A 86 -2.99 1.68 -1.16
N PHE A 87 -3.20 0.47 -0.65
CA PHE A 87 -2.18 -0.58 -0.61
C PHE A 87 -1.94 -1.21 -1.98
N GLN A 88 -0.89 -0.78 -2.66
CA GLN A 88 -0.43 -1.37 -3.91
C GLN A 88 0.59 -2.49 -3.68
N SER A 89 0.40 -3.62 -4.36
CA SER A 89 1.37 -4.70 -4.34
C SER A 89 2.44 -4.44 -5.38
N ILE A 90 3.71 -4.38 -4.97
CA ILE A 90 4.81 -3.99 -5.87
C ILE A 90 5.77 -5.15 -6.02
N ASN A 91 6.14 -5.48 -7.26
CA ASN A 91 7.05 -6.57 -7.59
C ASN A 91 6.60 -7.91 -6.98
N SER A 92 5.29 -8.17 -6.91
CA SER A 92 4.77 -9.35 -6.19
C SER A 92 3.61 -10.04 -6.93
N PRO A 93 3.36 -11.33 -6.67
CA PRO A 93 2.25 -12.05 -7.30
C PRO A 93 0.88 -11.41 -7.04
N TYR A 94 0.75 -10.64 -5.97
CA TYR A 94 -0.48 -10.00 -5.54
C TYR A 94 -0.89 -8.77 -6.37
N GLU A 95 -0.04 -8.31 -7.30
CA GLU A 95 -0.45 -7.36 -8.34
C GLU A 95 -1.63 -7.89 -9.17
N ALA A 96 -1.83 -9.20 -9.22
CA ALA A 96 -3.02 -9.79 -9.84
C ALA A 96 -4.31 -9.36 -9.14
N VAL A 97 -4.27 -9.15 -7.82
CA VAL A 97 -5.41 -8.67 -7.03
C VAL A 97 -5.67 -7.19 -7.33
N ASP A 98 -4.63 -6.37 -7.45
CA ASP A 98 -4.75 -4.96 -7.85
C ASP A 98 -5.48 -4.82 -9.18
N ARG A 99 -4.98 -5.50 -10.22
CA ARG A 99 -5.59 -5.51 -11.55
C ARG A 99 -7.01 -6.06 -11.57
N LEU A 100 -7.36 -6.95 -10.64
CA LEU A 100 -8.71 -7.48 -10.52
C LEU A 100 -9.65 -6.43 -9.94
N LEU A 101 -9.24 -5.73 -8.88
CA LEU A 101 -10.02 -4.68 -8.24
C LEU A 101 -10.25 -3.49 -9.19
N GLU A 102 -9.22 -3.03 -9.90
CA GLU A 102 -9.32 -1.97 -10.92
C GLU A 102 -10.38 -2.32 -11.99
N LYS A 103 -10.36 -3.56 -12.50
CA LYS A 103 -11.34 -4.02 -13.51
C LYS A 103 -12.77 -4.10 -12.99
N LEU A 104 -12.96 -4.30 -11.68
CA LEU A 104 -14.29 -4.32 -11.07
C LEU A 104 -14.85 -2.91 -10.95
N GLU A 105 -14.01 -1.94 -10.53
CA GLU A 105 -14.37 -0.52 -10.46
C GLU A 105 -14.74 0.05 -11.84
N ASP A 106 -13.97 -0.28 -12.88
CA ASP A 106 -14.27 0.14 -14.26
C ASP A 106 -15.63 -0.38 -14.73
N LYS A 107 -15.96 -1.65 -14.41
CA LYS A 107 -17.23 -2.27 -14.81
C LYS A 107 -18.43 -1.69 -14.08
N GLU A 108 -18.29 -1.38 -12.79
CA GLU A 108 -19.36 -0.70 -12.03
C GLU A 108 -19.60 0.71 -12.57
N SER A 109 -18.53 1.43 -12.90
CA SER A 109 -18.60 2.78 -13.49
C SER A 109 -19.35 2.80 -14.82
N VAL A 110 -19.08 1.82 -15.69
CA VAL A 110 -19.79 1.67 -16.99
C VAL A 110 -21.27 1.34 -16.78
N LYS A 111 -21.60 0.41 -15.89
CA LYS A 111 -23.01 0.07 -15.59
C LYS A 111 -23.81 1.24 -15.06
N ILE A 112 -23.20 2.07 -14.21
CA ILE A 112 -23.82 3.26 -13.66
C ILE A 112 -24.13 4.27 -14.78
N GLN A 113 -23.18 4.51 -15.70
CA GLN A 113 -23.39 5.41 -16.84
C GLN A 113 -24.50 4.92 -17.78
N ASP A 114 -24.56 3.63 -18.05
CA ASP A 114 -25.63 3.03 -18.87
C ASP A 114 -27.01 3.16 -18.19
N ALA A 115 -27.07 3.03 -16.86
CA ALA A 115 -28.31 3.16 -16.09
C ALA A 115 -28.84 4.62 -16.02
N PHE A 116 -27.97 5.62 -16.12
CA PHE A 116 -28.33 7.03 -16.12
C PHE A 116 -28.55 7.63 -17.53
N SER A 117 -28.36 6.82 -18.59
CA SER A 117 -28.53 7.24 -20.00
C SER A 117 -29.89 6.84 -20.60
N ILE A 118 -30.86 6.42 -19.79
CA ILE A 118 -32.25 6.12 -20.15
C ILE A 118 -33.19 7.12 -19.46
#